data_AF-R4FZN6-F1
#
_entry.id   AF-R4FZN6-F1
#
_cell.length_a   1.000
_cell.length_b   1.000
_cell.length_c   1.000
_cell.angle_alpha   90.00
_cell.angle_beta   90.00
_cell.angle_gamma   90.00
#
_symmetry.space_group_name_H-M   'P 1'
#
loop_
_entity.id
_entity.type
_entity.pdbx_description
1 polymer ?
#
loop_
_entity_poly.entity_id
_entity_poly.type
_entity_poly.pdbx_seq_one_letter_code
_entity_poly.pdbx_strand_id
1 'polypeptide(L)'
;MNETDCCVCELVDMLQMSQPAISQHLRKLKDNGLVKESKKAQWVFYSLNKKHEFYPMMQSILTYLPDPKEHIRQLEEKGMRMQCE
;
A
#
# COMPACT_ATOMS: atom_id res chain seq x y z
N MET A 1 14.67 -3.42 2.70
CA MET A 1 13.48 -3.00 1.92
C MET A 1 12.29 -3.60 2.65
N ASN A 2 11.31 -2.80 3.10
CA ASN A 2 10.22 -3.32 3.95
C ASN A 2 9.20 -4.06 3.09
N GLU A 3 8.78 -5.24 3.54
CA GLU A 3 7.77 -6.09 2.89
C GLU A 3 6.36 -5.45 2.81
N THR A 4 6.19 -4.26 3.38
CA THR A 4 4.91 -3.57 3.59
C THR A 4 4.69 -2.32 2.74
N ASP A 5 5.65 -1.98 1.87
CA ASP A 5 5.51 -0.83 0.98
C ASP A 5 4.84 -1.30 -0.33
N CYS A 6 3.92 -0.52 -0.90
CA CYS A 6 3.26 -0.86 -2.18
C CYS A 6 3.31 0.32 -3.15
N CYS A 7 3.56 0.05 -4.43
CA CYS A 7 3.39 1.01 -5.51
C CYS A 7 1.91 1.21 -5.84
N VAL A 8 1.56 2.36 -6.42
CA VAL A 8 0.22 2.65 -6.93
C VAL A 8 -0.25 1.59 -7.94
N CYS A 9 0.63 1.12 -8.82
CA CYS A 9 0.29 0.09 -9.81
C CYS A 9 -0.14 -1.23 -9.14
N GLU A 10 0.59 -1.66 -8.11
CA GLU A 10 0.22 -2.87 -7.36
C GLU A 10 -1.14 -2.73 -6.67
N LEU A 11 -1.44 -1.55 -6.13
CA LEU A 11 -2.72 -1.28 -5.47
C LEU A 11 -3.89 -1.24 -6.47
N VAL A 12 -3.66 -0.76 -7.68
CA VAL A 12 -4.65 -0.81 -8.78
C VAL A 12 -5.01 -2.25 -9.10
N ASP A 13 -4.01 -3.12 -9.22
CA ASP A 13 -4.23 -4.54 -9.51
C ASP A 13 -4.86 -5.29 -8.33
N MET A 14 -4.40 -5.05 -7.09
CA MET A 14 -4.97 -5.73 -5.91
C MET A 14 -6.43 -5.33 -5.65
N LEU A 15 -6.74 -4.04 -5.82
CA LEU A 15 -8.05 -3.49 -5.46
C LEU A 15 -9.02 -3.44 -6.65
N GLN A 16 -8.55 -3.76 -7.86
CA GLN A 16 -9.36 -3.72 -9.09
C GLN A 16 -10.04 -2.35 -9.29
N MET A 17 -9.31 -1.28 -8.97
CA MET A 17 -9.78 0.11 -9.06
C MET A 17 -8.87 0.91 -9.98
N SER A 18 -9.40 1.96 -10.61
CA SER A 18 -8.60 2.81 -11.49
C SER A 18 -7.49 3.55 -10.75
N GLN A 19 -6.37 3.79 -11.44
CA GLN A 19 -5.23 4.54 -10.88
C GLN A 19 -5.60 5.93 -10.33
N PRO A 20 -6.50 6.73 -10.98
CA PRO A 20 -6.95 8.00 -10.40
C PRO A 20 -7.71 7.84 -9.08
N ALA A 21 -8.53 6.79 -8.94
CA ALA A 21 -9.28 6.53 -7.71
C ALA A 21 -8.32 6.13 -6.58
N ILE A 22 -7.41 5.19 -6.83
CA ILE A 22 -6.38 4.79 -5.86
C ILE A 22 -5.53 6.00 -5.44
N SER A 23 -5.08 6.81 -6.40
CA SER A 23 -4.28 8.02 -6.10
C SER A 23 -5.05 9.01 -5.24
N GLN A 24 -6.35 9.19 -5.47
CA GLN A 24 -7.19 10.05 -4.65
C GLN A 24 -7.31 9.53 -3.21
N HIS A 25 -7.50 8.22 -3.03
CA HIS A 25 -7.54 7.62 -1.69
C HIS A 25 -6.22 7.76 -0.95
N LEU A 26 -5.10 7.45 -1.62
CA LEU A 26 -3.75 7.58 -1.04
C LEU A 26 -3.42 9.02 -0.65
N ARG A 27 -3.85 10.00 -1.46
CA ARG A 27 -3.71 11.42 -1.11
C ARG A 27 -4.46 11.76 0.17
N LYS A 28 -5.73 11.35 0.30
CA LYS A 28 -6.52 11.59 1.53
C LYS A 28 -5.86 10.95 2.76
N LEU A 29 -5.39 9.71 2.63
CA LEU A 29 -4.70 9.01 3.73
C LEU A 29 -3.37 9.70 4.10
N LYS A 30 -2.63 10.21 3.11
CA LYS A 30 -1.39 10.95 3.33
C LYS A 30 -1.63 12.30 4.00
N ASP A 31 -2.65 13.03 3.55
CA ASP A 31 -3.01 14.33 4.08
C ASP A 31 -3.42 14.24 5.57
N ASN A 32 -3.96 13.08 5.98
CA ASN A 32 -4.24 12.75 7.39
C ASN A 32 -3.09 12.05 8.12
N GLY A 33 -1.91 11.91 7.48
CA GLY A 33 -0.73 11.30 8.09
C GLY A 33 -0.83 9.81 8.37
N LEU A 34 -1.87 9.10 7.89
CA LEU A 34 -2.06 7.66 8.12
C LEU A 34 -1.09 6.82 7.28
N VAL A 35 -0.73 7.30 6.11
CA VAL A 35 0.28 6.69 5.24
C VAL A 35 1.42 7.67 4.95
N LYS A 36 2.57 7.10 4.59
CA LYS A 36 3.74 7.82 4.12
C LYS A 36 4.01 7.44 2.68
N GLU A 37 4.58 8.38 1.93
CA GLU A 37 5.11 8.13 0.60
C GLU A 37 6.64 8.13 0.61
N SER A 38 7.25 7.25 -0.17
CA SER A 38 8.69 7.19 -0.41
C SER A 38 8.92 7.14 -1.91
N LYS A 39 9.70 8.09 -2.41
CA LYS A 39 10.11 8.12 -3.81
C LYS A 39 11.37 7.29 -4.00
N LYS A 40 11.35 6.36 -4.94
CA LYS A 40 12.53 5.59 -5.37
C LYS A 40 12.62 5.69 -6.88
N ALA A 41 13.67 6.36 -7.37
CA ALA A 41 13.80 6.73 -8.78
C ALA A 41 12.52 7.43 -9.28
N GLN A 42 11.87 6.87 -10.30
CA GLN A 42 10.64 7.42 -10.89
C GLN A 42 9.35 7.00 -10.17
N TRP A 43 9.43 6.14 -9.15
CA TRP A 43 8.28 5.47 -8.55
C TRP A 43 7.96 5.97 -7.15
N VAL A 44 6.67 5.98 -6.82
CA VAL A 44 6.16 6.37 -5.50
C VAL A 44 5.57 5.15 -4.81
N PHE A 45 6.14 4.83 -3.66
CA PHE A 45 5.69 3.75 -2.79
C PHE A 45 4.98 4.31 -1.57
N TYR A 46 3.93 3.64 -1.13
CA TYR A 46 3.15 4.00 0.04
C TYR A 46 3.28 2.95 1.14
N SER A 47 3.33 3.39 2.39
CA SER A 47 3.35 2.51 3.55
C SER A 47 2.65 3.14 4.76
N LEU A 48 2.21 2.30 5.70
CA LEU A 48 1.56 2.78 6.92
C LEU A 48 2.51 3.65 7.76
N ASN A 49 1.99 4.77 8.26
CA ASN A 49 2.73 5.62 9.17
C ASN A 49 2.74 5.03 10.59
N LYS A 50 3.78 4.26 10.90
CA LYS A 50 4.00 3.68 12.24
C LYS A 50 4.15 4.69 13.38
N LYS A 51 4.33 5.98 13.07
CA LYS A 51 4.45 7.07 14.05
C LYS A 51 3.13 7.83 14.26
N HIS A 52 2.06 7.45 13.58
CA HIS A 52 0.75 8.09 13.73
C HIS A 52 0.13 7.70 15.08
N GLU A 53 -0.60 8.62 15.72
CA GLU A 53 -1.20 8.39 17.06
C GLU A 53 -2.16 7.19 17.08
N PHE A 54 -2.93 6.99 16.00
CA PHE A 54 -3.86 5.86 15.86
C PHE A 54 -3.21 4.55 15.39
N TYR A 55 -1.89 4.51 15.16
CA TYR A 55 -1.23 3.30 14.64
C TYR A 55 -1.50 2.03 15.49
N PRO A 56 -1.48 2.06 16.84
CA PRO A 56 -1.81 0.88 17.64
C PRO A 56 -3.25 0.37 17.44
N MET A 57 -4.20 1.30 17.31
CA MET A 57 -5.60 0.97 17.02
C MET A 57 -5.73 0.36 15.62
N MET A 58 -5.09 0.97 14.62
CA MET A 58 -5.07 0.44 13.26
C MET A 58 -4.49 -0.98 13.23
N GLN A 59 -3.36 -1.22 13.90
CA GLN A 59 -2.76 -2.56 14.01
C GLN A 59 -3.72 -3.58 14.65
N SER A 60 -4.45 -3.16 15.67
CA SER A 60 -5.44 -4.02 16.34
C SER A 60 -6.56 -4.40 15.37
N ILE A 61 -7.11 -3.43 14.62
CA ILE A 61 -8.16 -3.68 13.61
C ILE A 61 -7.64 -4.58 12.48
N LEU A 62 -6.46 -4.27 11.94
CA LEU A 62 -5.86 -5.03 10.84
C LEU A 62 -5.61 -6.51 11.21
N THR A 63 -5.41 -6.82 12.50
CA THR A 63 -5.24 -8.20 12.98
C THR A 63 -6.49 -9.05 12.81
N TYR A 64 -7.68 -8.43 12.75
CA TYR A 64 -8.96 -9.12 12.53
C TYR A 64 -9.37 -9.18 11.07
N LEU A 65 -8.66 -8.50 10.18
CA LEU A 65 -8.94 -8.56 8.74
C LEU A 65 -8.34 -9.84 8.14
N PRO A 66 -8.95 -10.38 7.07
CA PRO A 66 -8.35 -11.45 6.29
C PRO A 66 -6.95 -11.06 5.84
N ASP A 67 -5.98 -11.98 6.00
CA ASP A 67 -4.60 -11.73 5.62
C ASP A 67 -4.50 -11.53 4.09
N PRO A 68 -4.05 -10.36 3.60
CA PRO A 68 -3.96 -10.09 2.16
C PRO A 68 -2.83 -10.88 1.47
N LYS A 69 -2.08 -11.73 2.19
CA LYS A 69 -0.98 -12.56 1.64
C LYS A 69 -1.34 -13.29 0.35
N GLU A 70 -2.58 -13.74 0.17
CA GLU A 70 -2.94 -14.46 -1.06
C GLU A 70 -2.93 -13.54 -2.29
N HIS A 71 -3.40 -12.30 -2.17
CA HIS A 71 -3.29 -11.32 -3.26
C HIS A 71 -1.83 -10.95 -3.55
N ILE A 72 -1.02 -10.85 -2.49
CA ILE A 72 0.41 -10.59 -2.63
C ILE A 72 1.11 -11.75 -3.36
N ARG A 73 0.81 -13.00 -2.98
CA ARG A 73 1.34 -14.21 -3.62
C ARG A 73 0.98 -14.25 -5.11
N GLN A 74 -0.27 -13.91 -5.44
CA GLN A 74 -0.70 -13.82 -6.84
C GLN A 74 0.03 -12.75 -7.64
N LEU A 75 0.41 -11.63 -7.02
CA LEU A 75 1.24 -10.62 -7.68
C LEU A 75 2.68 -11.09 -7.88
N GLU A 76 3.25 -11.84 -6.94
CA GLU A 76 4.57 -12.46 -7.08
C GLU A 76 4.59 -13.49 -8.20
N GLU A 77 3.59 -14.38 -8.25
CA GLU A 77 3.44 -15.40 -9.28
C GLU A 77 3.26 -14.79 -10.68
N LYS A 78 2.60 -13.63 -10.77
CA LYS A 78 2.46 -12.85 -12.02
C LYS A 78 3.71 -12.03 -12.36
N GLY A 79 4.73 -12.03 -11.51
CA GLY A 79 5.93 -11.20 -11.66
C GLY A 79 5.70 -9.70 -11.42
N MET A 80 4.48 -9.29 -11.04
CA MET A 80 4.06 -7.89 -10.93
C MET A 80 4.42 -7.25 -9.59
N ARG A 81 4.87 -8.04 -8.61
CA ARG A 81 5.32 -7.50 -7.32
C ARG A 81 6.60 -6.70 -7.53
N MET A 82 6.53 -5.40 -7.21
CA MET A 82 7.65 -4.46 -7.32
C MET A 82 8.28 -4.36 -8.73
N GLN A 83 7.53 -4.70 -9.78
CA GLN A 83 7.93 -4.39 -11.17
C GLN A 83 7.59 -2.94 -11.49
N CYS A 84 8.44 -2.09 -10.94
CA CYS A 84 8.54 -0.69 -11.29
C CYS A 84 9.88 -0.56 -12.04
N GLU A 85 9.88 -0.88 -13.34
CA GLU A 85 11.08 -0.74 -14.23
C GLU A 85 11.63 0.69 -14.22
#